data_AF-A0AAU8JQL1-F1
#
_entry.id   AF-A0AAU8JQL1-F1
#
_cell.length_a   1.000
_cell.length_b   1.000
_cell.length_c   1.000
_cell.angle_alpha   90.00
_cell.angle_beta   90.00
_cell.angle_gamma   90.00
#
_symmetry.space_group_name_H-M   'P 1'
#
loop_
_entity.id
_entity.type
_entity.pdbx_description
1 polymer ?
#
loop_
_entity_poly.entity_id
_entity_poly.type
_entity_poly.pdbx_seq_one_letter_code
_entity_poly.pdbx_strand_id
1 'polypeptide(L)'
;MDDLRERLKAAAESHRPDRARMLARVERGMAGGPAGRSDGRGGRGGRGDCNGRDGWRAARSGPLSWPRVVLATLATAGVLVGGGLAVAGIVQGPGAAASRPGTQTGPAATGSPTAGGSPAAGGGKQSGGNRIADGPLWSDGSVDPHSTAYWAQSNLTLKTGEQLTALTVELRIALTGGVQDTGHWQTRAAEDFDTTVREESGFLVYRWTLRPGRTVPPGEHMFAGQYNHAAGGRDAKDDTYRMDTGSAAVWGDFAPTR
;
A
#
# COMPACT_ATOMS: atom_id res chain seq x y z
N MET A 1 -24.16 28.72 -7.19
CA MET A 1 -22.76 28.25 -7.13
C MET A 1 -21.79 29.40 -6.96
N ASP A 2 -22.05 30.56 -7.57
CA ASP A 2 -21.15 31.71 -7.53
C ASP A 2 -21.05 32.38 -6.15
N ASP A 3 -22.16 32.46 -5.39
CA ASP A 3 -22.17 32.96 -4.01
C ASP A 3 -21.24 32.18 -3.05
N LEU A 4 -21.19 30.85 -3.18
CA LEU A 4 -20.30 30.01 -2.37
C LEU A 4 -18.83 30.26 -2.71
N ARG A 5 -18.52 30.48 -3.99
CA ARG A 5 -17.15 30.78 -4.45
C ARG A 5 -16.70 32.14 -3.96
N GLU A 6 -17.56 33.16 -3.99
CA GLU A 6 -17.24 34.48 -3.47
C GLU A 6 -17.02 34.44 -1.95
N ARG A 7 -17.87 33.72 -1.22
CA ARG A 7 -17.72 33.55 0.24
C ARG A 7 -16.44 32.81 0.61
N LEU A 8 -16.05 31.78 -0.14
CA LEU A 8 -14.78 31.08 0.06
C LEU A 8 -13.58 31.98 -0.27
N LYS A 9 -13.67 32.80 -1.33
CA LYS A 9 -12.62 33.75 -1.71
C LYS A 9 -12.43 34.84 -0.65
N ALA A 10 -13.51 35.44 -0.16
CA ALA A 10 -13.46 36.42 0.92
C ALA A 10 -12.93 35.82 2.25
N ALA A 11 -13.30 34.58 2.57
CA ALA A 11 -12.77 33.86 3.71
C ALA A 11 -11.26 33.56 3.58
N ALA A 12 -10.80 33.21 2.37
CA ALA A 12 -9.38 32.99 2.09
C ALA A 12 -8.56 34.28 2.19
N GLU A 13 -9.08 35.40 1.68
CA GLU A 13 -8.41 36.71 1.71
C GLU A 13 -8.30 37.29 3.13
N SER A 14 -9.28 37.01 4.00
CA SER A 14 -9.26 37.42 5.41
C SER A 14 -8.42 36.53 6.31
N HIS A 15 -8.06 35.32 5.86
CA HIS A 15 -7.26 34.39 6.65
C HIS A 15 -5.79 34.82 6.68
N ARG A 16 -5.32 35.33 7.83
CA ARG A 16 -3.89 35.52 8.10
C ARG A 16 -3.33 34.31 8.85
N PRO A 17 -2.49 33.48 8.21
CA PRO A 17 -1.90 32.35 8.89
C PRO A 17 -0.86 32.81 9.93
N ASP A 18 -0.85 32.16 11.09
CA ASP A 18 0.12 32.42 12.16
C ASP A 18 1.51 31.91 11.75
N ARG A 19 2.28 32.80 11.10
CA ARG A 19 3.64 32.50 10.64
C ARG A 19 4.57 32.10 11.78
N ALA A 20 4.41 32.66 12.98
CA ALA A 20 5.27 32.33 14.12
C ALA A 20 5.07 30.88 14.53
N ARG A 21 3.82 30.42 14.59
CA ARG A 21 3.51 29.01 14.87
C ARG A 21 3.97 28.07 13.77
N MET A 22 3.83 28.46 12.50
CA MET A 22 4.30 27.65 11.37
C MET A 22 5.83 27.49 11.40
N LEU A 23 6.56 28.58 11.61
CA LEU A 23 8.03 28.55 11.71
C LEU A 23 8.49 27.75 12.92
N ALA A 24 7.88 27.93 14.10
CA ALA A 24 8.20 27.14 15.29
C ALA A 24 7.95 25.63 15.12
N ARG A 25 7.01 25.25 14.23
CA ARG A 25 6.80 23.85 13.86
C ARG A 25 7.91 23.34 12.94
N VAL A 26 8.32 24.14 11.96
CA VAL A 26 9.42 23.81 11.05
C VAL A 26 10.74 23.71 11.80
N GLU A 27 11.07 24.69 12.64
CA GLU A 27 12.29 24.69 13.48
C GLU A 27 12.34 23.47 14.41
N ARG A 28 11.21 23.06 14.98
CA ARG A 28 11.12 21.85 15.81
C ARG A 28 11.29 20.56 15.02
N GLY A 29 10.81 20.53 13.77
CA GLY A 29 11.06 19.41 12.84
C GLY A 29 12.51 19.35 12.38
N MET A 30 13.16 20.51 12.19
CA MET A 30 14.56 20.64 11.78
C MET A 30 15.55 20.36 12.92
N ALA A 31 15.19 20.71 14.16
CA ALA A 31 15.98 20.41 15.36
C ALA A 31 15.88 18.91 15.76
N GLY A 32 14.90 18.19 15.23
CA GLY A 32 14.75 16.75 15.38
C GLY A 32 15.44 15.98 14.25
N GLY A 33 16.76 16.13 14.11
CA GLY A 33 17.56 15.23 13.27
C GLY A 33 17.54 13.77 13.78
N PRO A 34 17.83 12.77 12.94
CA PRO A 34 17.74 11.37 13.31
C PRO A 34 18.97 10.95 14.13
N ALA A 35 18.92 11.09 15.46
CA ALA A 35 19.71 10.31 16.43
C ALA A 35 19.40 10.78 17.86
N GLY A 36 19.21 9.83 18.79
CA GLY A 36 19.35 10.11 20.22
C GLY A 36 18.16 9.73 21.11
N ARG A 37 17.68 8.48 21.02
CA ARG A 37 17.17 7.80 22.21
C ARG A 37 18.35 7.19 22.96
N SER A 38 18.77 7.83 24.05
CA SER A 38 19.63 7.36 25.15
C SER A 38 20.10 8.61 25.89
N ASP A 39 20.30 8.74 27.20
CA ASP A 39 20.11 7.96 28.41
C ASP A 39 20.49 8.91 29.57
N GLY A 40 20.17 8.56 30.81
CA GLY A 40 20.81 9.13 32.01
C GLY A 40 19.90 10.01 32.86
N ARG A 41 19.17 9.51 33.87
CA ARG A 41 19.65 8.99 35.17
C ARG A 41 20.50 10.00 35.96
N GLY A 42 19.86 10.64 36.94
CA GLY A 42 20.39 10.78 38.30
C GLY A 42 21.27 11.99 38.62
N GLY A 43 20.71 12.96 39.34
CA GLY A 43 21.48 13.97 40.07
C GLY A 43 20.67 14.54 41.24
N ARG A 44 20.88 14.00 42.44
CA ARG A 44 20.45 14.58 43.72
C ARG A 44 21.54 15.52 44.25
N GLY A 45 21.14 16.60 44.91
CA GLY A 45 21.98 17.48 45.73
C GLY A 45 22.12 18.87 45.08
N GLY A 46 21.91 20.00 45.75
CA GLY A 46 21.80 20.23 47.18
C GLY A 46 21.18 21.61 47.47
N ARG A 47 20.91 21.77 48.77
CA ARG A 47 20.28 22.91 49.44
C ARG A 47 21.17 24.16 49.35
N GLY A 48 20.55 25.32 49.29
CA GLY A 48 21.21 26.62 49.34
C GLY A 48 20.17 27.73 49.50
N ASP A 49 19.71 27.89 50.73
CA ASP A 49 18.79 28.95 51.14
C ASP A 49 19.58 30.27 51.34
N CYS A 50 19.14 31.36 50.70
CA CYS A 50 19.29 32.71 51.29
C CYS A 50 18.18 33.64 50.78
N ASN A 51 17.20 33.81 51.68
CA ASN A 51 16.31 34.93 51.94
C ASN A 51 16.58 36.25 51.18
N GLY A 52 15.59 36.69 50.39
CA GLY A 52 15.40 38.05 49.93
C GLY A 52 13.91 38.31 49.68
N ARG A 53 13.22 38.87 50.68
CA ARG A 53 11.82 39.31 50.59
C ARG A 53 11.77 40.76 50.13
N ASP A 54 10.72 41.04 49.34
CA ASP A 54 10.06 42.32 48.97
C ASP A 54 9.92 42.38 47.43
N GLY A 55 8.77 42.28 46.76
CA GLY A 55 7.38 42.27 47.17
C GLY A 55 6.57 43.12 46.18
N TRP A 56 6.02 42.53 45.11
CA TRP A 56 4.85 43.08 44.38
C TRP A 56 3.97 41.93 43.86
N ARG A 57 2.66 42.04 44.10
CA ARG A 57 1.62 41.03 43.86
C ARG A 57 1.10 41.05 42.41
N ALA A 58 0.39 39.95 42.10
CA ALA A 58 -0.54 39.66 40.99
C ALA A 58 0.13 38.96 39.79
N ALA A 59 -0.37 37.85 39.24
CA ALA A 59 -1.64 37.16 39.39
C ALA A 59 -1.46 35.64 39.22
N ARG A 60 -2.37 34.88 39.85
CA ARG A 60 -2.41 33.42 39.83
C ARG A 60 -2.84 32.92 38.45
N SER A 61 -2.00 32.11 37.81
CA SER A 61 -2.41 31.23 36.71
C SER A 61 -2.36 29.80 37.25
N GLY A 62 -3.53 29.25 37.60
CA GLY A 62 -3.63 27.86 38.04
C GLY A 62 -3.33 26.89 36.88
N PRO A 63 -2.61 25.79 37.11
CA PRO A 63 -2.52 24.72 36.14
C PRO A 63 -3.82 23.91 36.18
N LEU A 64 -4.63 24.01 35.12
CA LEU A 64 -5.68 23.03 34.84
C LEU A 64 -4.98 21.72 34.46
N SER A 65 -4.84 20.87 35.47
CA SER A 65 -4.50 19.46 35.41
C SER A 65 -5.47 18.72 34.49
N TRP A 66 -5.04 18.40 33.28
CA TRP A 66 -5.72 17.44 32.43
C TRP A 66 -5.46 16.04 33.00
N PRO A 67 -6.48 15.29 33.46
CA PRO A 67 -6.26 14.03 34.14
C PRO A 67 -5.74 12.98 33.15
N ARG A 68 -4.58 12.40 33.48
CA ARG A 68 -4.07 11.18 32.85
C ARG A 68 -5.04 10.06 33.17
N VAL A 69 -5.71 9.55 32.15
CA VAL A 69 -6.47 8.29 32.23
C VAL A 69 -5.48 7.17 32.52
N VAL A 70 -5.53 6.67 33.76
CA VAL A 70 -4.96 5.39 34.16
C VAL A 70 -5.85 4.32 33.51
N LEU A 71 -5.28 3.54 32.59
CA LEU A 71 -5.97 2.36 32.06
C LEU A 71 -5.20 1.11 32.46
N ALA A 72 -5.99 0.19 33.01
CA ALA A 72 -5.61 -0.90 33.87
C ALA A 72 -5.05 -2.11 33.10
N THR A 73 -4.07 -2.76 33.75
CA THR A 73 -3.78 -4.21 33.81
C THR A 73 -3.90 -5.09 32.56
N LEU A 74 -2.73 -5.59 32.15
CA LEU A 74 -2.50 -6.85 31.45
C LEU A 74 -3.14 -8.05 32.19
N ALA A 75 -3.85 -8.91 31.44
CA ALA A 75 -3.62 -10.37 31.39
C ALA A 75 -4.79 -11.08 30.68
N THR A 76 -4.55 -11.58 29.47
CA THR A 76 -5.27 -12.73 28.93
C THR A 76 -4.27 -13.69 28.30
N ALA A 77 -3.90 -14.70 29.07
CA ALA A 77 -3.32 -15.94 28.56
C ALA A 77 -4.45 -16.79 27.97
N GLY A 78 -4.30 -17.19 26.71
CA GLY A 78 -5.25 -18.04 25.98
C GLY A 78 -4.51 -19.09 25.18
N VAL A 79 -4.47 -20.28 25.75
CA VAL A 79 -3.91 -21.56 25.30
C VAL A 79 -4.14 -21.86 23.80
N LEU A 80 -3.08 -22.25 23.06
CA LEU A 80 -3.18 -22.99 21.80
C LEU A 80 -2.85 -24.46 22.05
N VAL A 81 -3.89 -25.28 22.17
CA VAL A 81 -3.85 -26.74 22.10
C VAL A 81 -3.89 -27.14 20.62
N GLY A 82 -3.03 -28.09 20.27
CA GLY A 82 -2.81 -28.55 18.90
C GLY A 82 -3.92 -29.41 18.31
N GLY A 83 -3.71 -29.76 17.05
CA GLY A 83 -4.54 -30.72 16.34
C GLY A 83 -4.20 -30.73 14.86
N GLY A 84 -3.13 -31.44 14.49
CA GLY A 84 -2.87 -31.81 13.11
C GLY A 84 -3.89 -32.83 12.62
N LEU A 85 -4.25 -32.74 11.34
CA LEU A 85 -4.92 -33.82 10.61
C LEU A 85 -4.24 -34.00 9.26
N ALA A 86 -3.78 -35.24 9.05
CA ALA A 86 -3.07 -35.73 7.90
C ALA A 86 -4.02 -35.91 6.70
N VAL A 87 -3.52 -35.63 5.49
CA VAL A 87 -4.10 -36.12 4.24
C VAL A 87 -3.13 -37.16 3.68
N ALA A 88 -3.46 -38.44 3.87
CA ALA A 88 -2.83 -39.55 3.20
C ALA A 88 -3.82 -40.11 2.18
N GLY A 89 -3.59 -39.85 0.89
CA GLY A 89 -4.31 -40.46 -0.22
C GLY A 89 -3.35 -41.32 -1.02
N ILE A 90 -3.27 -42.60 -0.68
CA ILE A 90 -2.48 -43.61 -1.38
C ILE A 90 -3.42 -44.22 -2.43
N VAL A 91 -3.15 -44.00 -3.73
CA VAL A 91 -3.67 -44.87 -4.79
C VAL A 91 -2.47 -45.47 -5.50
N GLN A 92 -2.25 -46.74 -5.20
CA GLN A 92 -1.32 -47.61 -5.90
C GLN A 92 -2.11 -48.86 -6.25
N GLY A 93 -2.26 -49.12 -7.54
CA GLY A 93 -2.78 -50.39 -8.04
C GLY A 93 -1.94 -50.84 -9.22
N PRO A 94 -1.15 -51.91 -9.08
CA PRO A 94 -0.57 -52.61 -10.22
C PRO A 94 -1.33 -53.93 -10.49
N GLY A 95 -1.76 -54.08 -11.75
CA GLY A 95 -1.55 -55.27 -12.58
C GLY A 95 -2.15 -56.63 -12.18
N ALA A 96 -3.12 -57.08 -12.99
CA ALA A 96 -3.24 -58.46 -13.50
C ALA A 96 -4.01 -58.37 -14.84
N ALA A 97 -3.39 -58.61 -16.01
CA ALA A 97 -3.34 -59.88 -16.76
C ALA A 97 -4.74 -60.49 -17.05
N ALA A 98 -5.14 -60.95 -18.23
CA ALA A 98 -4.58 -61.08 -19.57
C ALA A 98 -5.75 -61.49 -20.52
N SER A 99 -5.64 -61.19 -21.83
CA SER A 99 -6.02 -62.04 -23.00
C SER A 99 -6.55 -61.23 -24.20
N ARG A 100 -5.83 -61.39 -25.33
CA ARG A 100 -6.12 -61.00 -26.73
C ARG A 100 -7.01 -62.09 -27.40
N PRO A 101 -7.36 -62.02 -28.72
CA PRO A 101 -7.44 -60.89 -29.65
C PRO A 101 -8.75 -60.88 -30.49
N GLY A 102 -9.03 -59.79 -31.23
CA GLY A 102 -10.05 -59.77 -32.28
C GLY A 102 -9.98 -58.51 -33.13
N THR A 103 -9.51 -58.65 -34.36
CA THR A 103 -9.36 -57.62 -35.39
C THR A 103 -10.72 -57.21 -35.97
N GLN A 104 -10.98 -55.91 -36.21
CA GLN A 104 -11.87 -55.42 -37.27
C GLN A 104 -11.74 -53.90 -37.50
N THR A 105 -11.71 -53.55 -38.78
CA THR A 105 -11.54 -52.25 -39.44
C THR A 105 -12.86 -51.45 -39.59
N GLY A 106 -12.82 -50.11 -39.52
CA GLY A 106 -13.82 -49.23 -40.16
C GLY A 106 -14.27 -47.99 -39.35
N PRO A 107 -14.72 -46.88 -39.99
CA PRO A 107 -14.38 -45.51 -39.57
C PRO A 107 -15.53 -44.63 -39.03
N ALA A 108 -15.11 -43.48 -38.48
CA ALA A 108 -15.79 -42.17 -38.37
C ALA A 108 -16.91 -41.94 -37.31
N ALA A 109 -16.63 -40.90 -36.51
CA ALA A 109 -17.50 -39.79 -36.09
C ALA A 109 -18.02 -39.69 -34.63
N THR A 110 -17.76 -38.48 -34.08
CA THR A 110 -18.54 -37.69 -33.10
C THR A 110 -18.27 -37.86 -31.60
N GLY A 111 -17.86 -36.75 -30.95
CA GLY A 111 -17.97 -36.56 -29.50
C GLY A 111 -17.00 -35.53 -28.88
N SER A 112 -17.36 -34.26 -28.82
CA SER A 112 -16.84 -33.28 -27.83
C SER A 112 -17.57 -33.48 -26.47
N PRO A 113 -17.22 -32.78 -25.36
CA PRO A 113 -15.93 -32.33 -24.82
C PRO A 113 -15.71 -32.86 -23.37
N THR A 114 -14.50 -32.79 -22.78
CA THR A 114 -14.33 -32.80 -21.30
C THR A 114 -13.05 -32.07 -20.90
N ALA A 115 -13.22 -31.24 -19.86
CA ALA A 115 -12.26 -30.36 -19.22
C ALA A 115 -11.17 -31.08 -18.43
N GLY A 116 -10.13 -30.31 -18.06
CA GLY A 116 -9.31 -30.60 -16.87
C GLY A 116 -7.82 -30.60 -17.12
N GLY A 117 -7.21 -29.42 -17.14
CA GLY A 117 -5.75 -29.25 -17.14
C GLY A 117 -5.38 -27.88 -16.60
N SER A 118 -5.25 -27.79 -15.28
CA SER A 118 -4.77 -26.63 -14.53
C SER A 118 -3.45 -26.10 -15.12
N PRO A 119 -3.30 -24.81 -15.45
CA PRO A 119 -2.00 -24.30 -15.84
C PRO A 119 -1.16 -24.08 -14.56
N ALA A 120 -0.10 -24.86 -14.46
CA ALA A 120 0.97 -24.66 -13.50
C ALA A 120 1.45 -23.19 -13.55
N ALA A 121 1.66 -22.62 -12.37
CA ALA A 121 2.30 -21.33 -12.16
C ALA A 121 3.71 -21.36 -12.76
N GLY A 122 3.79 -21.03 -14.05
CA GLY A 122 5.04 -20.72 -14.72
C GLY A 122 5.39 -19.28 -14.41
N GLY A 123 6.42 -19.07 -13.58
CA GLY A 123 7.19 -17.84 -13.56
C GLY A 123 7.84 -17.62 -14.93
N GLY A 124 7.04 -17.17 -15.88
CA GLY A 124 7.50 -16.75 -17.19
C GLY A 124 8.03 -15.34 -17.08
N LYS A 125 9.32 -15.16 -17.38
CA LYS A 125 9.87 -13.87 -17.82
C LYS A 125 8.88 -13.25 -18.81
N GLN A 126 8.16 -12.20 -18.40
CA GLN A 126 7.23 -11.51 -19.29
C GLN A 126 8.03 -10.97 -20.48
N SER A 127 7.64 -11.43 -21.66
CA SER A 127 8.19 -11.01 -22.94
C SER A 127 7.87 -9.54 -23.19
N GLY A 128 8.80 -8.65 -22.85
CA GLY A 128 9.22 -7.47 -23.62
C GLY A 128 8.20 -6.43 -24.10
N GLY A 129 7.00 -6.32 -23.51
CA GLY A 129 6.05 -5.27 -23.93
C GLY A 129 4.87 -5.07 -22.98
N ASN A 130 4.30 -3.87 -23.06
CA ASN A 130 3.11 -3.48 -22.29
C ASN A 130 1.85 -4.14 -22.87
N ARG A 131 0.90 -4.44 -21.99
CA ARG A 131 -0.49 -4.74 -22.35
C ARG A 131 -1.39 -3.78 -21.60
N ILE A 132 -1.61 -2.60 -22.17
CA ILE A 132 -2.39 -1.54 -21.53
C ILE A 132 -3.91 -1.71 -21.69
N ALA A 133 -4.37 -2.73 -22.42
CA ALA A 133 -5.80 -3.05 -22.57
C ALA A 133 -6.01 -4.57 -22.69
N ASP A 134 -7.05 -5.08 -22.04
CA ASP A 134 -7.47 -6.48 -22.09
C ASP A 134 -8.96 -6.61 -21.69
N GLY A 135 -9.81 -6.99 -22.64
CA GLY A 135 -11.26 -7.04 -22.43
C GLY A 135 -11.84 -5.70 -21.98
N PRO A 136 -12.54 -5.62 -20.82
CA PRO A 136 -13.11 -4.38 -20.32
C PRO A 136 -12.06 -3.44 -19.69
N LEU A 137 -10.81 -3.88 -19.54
CA LEU A 137 -9.77 -3.18 -18.81
C LEU A 137 -8.91 -2.31 -19.74
N TRP A 138 -8.54 -1.14 -19.24
CA TRP A 138 -7.45 -0.32 -19.75
C TRP A 138 -6.64 0.24 -18.58
N SER A 139 -5.33 0.42 -18.75
CA SER A 139 -4.47 0.98 -17.71
C SER A 139 -3.41 1.94 -18.22
N ASP A 140 -2.94 2.80 -17.32
CA ASP A 140 -1.80 3.69 -17.52
C ASP A 140 -1.02 3.90 -16.22
N GLY A 141 0.29 4.11 -16.35
CA GLY A 141 1.21 4.34 -15.25
C GLY A 141 2.01 5.62 -15.48
N SER A 142 2.00 6.52 -14.50
CA SER A 142 2.73 7.80 -14.58
C SER A 142 3.34 8.19 -13.24
N VAL A 143 4.48 8.88 -13.28
CA VAL A 143 5.01 9.55 -12.09
C VAL A 143 4.30 10.90 -11.95
N ASP A 144 3.83 11.21 -10.74
CA ASP A 144 3.08 12.43 -10.46
C ASP A 144 3.95 13.66 -10.73
N PRO A 145 3.48 14.65 -11.52
CA PRO A 145 4.26 15.83 -11.86
C PRO A 145 4.53 16.75 -10.66
N HIS A 146 3.83 16.57 -9.53
CA HIS A 146 4.08 17.28 -8.28
C HIS A 146 5.05 16.54 -7.35
N SER A 147 5.70 15.47 -7.85
CA SER A 147 6.88 14.90 -7.22
C SER A 147 7.98 15.97 -7.04
N THR A 148 8.83 15.78 -6.05
CA THR A 148 9.88 16.72 -5.65
C THR A 148 11.26 16.12 -5.86
N ALA A 149 12.31 16.85 -5.48
CA ALA A 149 13.68 16.37 -5.60
C ALA A 149 14.02 15.16 -4.70
N TYR A 150 13.21 14.83 -3.69
CA TYR A 150 13.50 13.78 -2.70
C TYR A 150 12.32 12.84 -2.44
N TRP A 151 11.20 13.05 -3.11
CA TRP A 151 9.95 12.33 -2.90
C TRP A 151 9.18 12.26 -4.20
N ALA A 152 8.62 11.10 -4.51
CA ALA A 152 7.79 10.89 -5.67
C ALA A 152 6.53 10.10 -5.34
N GLN A 153 5.53 10.28 -6.20
CA GLN A 153 4.33 9.44 -6.24
C GLN A 153 4.22 8.80 -7.62
N SER A 154 3.99 7.50 -7.66
CA SER A 154 3.67 6.77 -8.89
C SER A 154 2.16 6.50 -8.92
N ASN A 155 1.49 7.05 -9.92
CA ASN A 155 0.05 6.94 -10.15
C ASN A 155 -0.24 5.81 -11.14
N LEU A 156 -1.24 4.99 -10.81
CA LEU A 156 -1.77 3.93 -11.65
C LEU A 156 -3.25 4.18 -11.93
N THR A 157 -3.60 4.41 -13.19
CA THR A 157 -4.99 4.56 -13.61
C THR A 157 -5.50 3.22 -14.14
N LEU A 158 -6.65 2.78 -13.62
CA LEU A 158 -7.44 1.66 -14.12
C LEU A 158 -8.76 2.20 -14.68
N LYS A 159 -9.06 1.89 -15.94
CA LYS A 159 -10.40 2.04 -16.49
C LYS A 159 -11.02 0.67 -16.68
N THR A 160 -12.27 0.52 -16.27
CA THR A 160 -13.05 -0.71 -16.52
C THR A 160 -14.43 -0.36 -17.07
N GLY A 161 -14.85 -1.05 -18.13
CA GLY A 161 -16.21 -0.96 -18.67
C GLY A 161 -17.25 -1.75 -17.87
N GLU A 162 -16.79 -2.64 -16.98
CA GLU A 162 -17.65 -3.57 -16.25
C GLU A 162 -17.35 -3.55 -14.75
N GLN A 163 -18.29 -4.08 -13.96
CA GLN A 163 -18.07 -4.26 -12.52
C GLN A 163 -17.11 -5.42 -12.29
N LEU A 164 -16.04 -5.17 -11.54
CA LEU A 164 -15.07 -6.18 -11.16
C LEU A 164 -15.40 -6.73 -9.78
N THR A 165 -15.38 -8.07 -9.65
CA THR A 165 -15.55 -8.79 -8.37
C THR A 165 -14.23 -9.32 -7.81
N ALA A 166 -13.16 -9.23 -8.60
CA ALA A 166 -11.78 -9.52 -8.20
C ALA A 166 -10.85 -8.50 -8.87
N LEU A 167 -9.87 -8.01 -8.11
CA LEU A 167 -8.82 -7.14 -8.62
C LEU A 167 -7.59 -7.27 -7.72
N THR A 168 -6.45 -7.56 -8.31
CA THR A 168 -5.13 -7.42 -7.69
C THR A 168 -4.34 -6.38 -8.47
N VAL A 169 -3.91 -5.32 -7.80
CA VAL A 169 -3.02 -4.29 -8.34
C VAL A 169 -1.66 -4.47 -7.70
N GLU A 170 -0.62 -4.62 -8.51
CA GLU A 170 0.78 -4.66 -8.08
C GLU A 170 1.53 -3.50 -8.75
N LEU A 171 2.14 -2.66 -7.92
CA LEU A 171 3.05 -1.59 -8.31
C LEU A 171 4.44 -1.95 -7.82
N ARG A 172 5.41 -1.97 -8.71
CA ARG A 172 6.82 -2.28 -8.42
C ARG A 172 7.67 -1.05 -8.69
N ILE A 173 8.22 -0.47 -7.64
CA ILE A 173 9.17 0.63 -7.71
C ILE A 173 10.57 0.07 -7.57
N ALA A 174 11.43 0.23 -8.56
CA ALA A 174 12.81 -0.24 -8.51
C ALA A 174 13.55 0.43 -7.33
N LEU A 175 14.22 -0.37 -6.50
CA LEU A 175 15.01 0.11 -5.36
C LEU A 175 16.30 0.77 -5.86
N THR A 176 16.17 2.01 -6.28
CA THR A 176 17.29 2.94 -6.45
C THR A 176 17.66 3.55 -5.10
N GLY A 177 18.76 4.32 -5.04
CA GLY A 177 19.20 4.93 -3.79
C GLY A 177 18.10 5.76 -3.11
N GLY A 178 17.89 5.55 -1.81
CA GLY A 178 16.94 6.33 -1.00
C GLY A 178 15.46 5.97 -1.17
N VAL A 179 15.13 4.97 -2.00
CA VAL A 179 13.74 4.48 -2.13
C VAL A 179 13.25 3.95 -0.79
N GLN A 180 12.23 4.58 -0.24
CA GLN A 180 11.61 4.20 1.04
C GLN A 180 10.11 4.52 0.99
N ASP A 181 9.27 3.61 1.50
CA ASP A 181 7.83 3.84 1.60
C ASP A 181 7.51 5.09 2.43
N THR A 182 6.60 5.90 1.91
CA THR A 182 6.02 7.04 2.62
C THR A 182 4.49 7.00 2.65
N GLY A 183 3.89 5.99 2.04
CA GLY A 183 2.45 5.76 2.05
C GLY A 183 1.89 5.39 0.68
N HIS A 184 0.57 5.32 0.63
CA HIS A 184 -0.18 5.00 -0.56
C HIS A 184 -1.60 5.57 -0.46
N TRP A 185 -2.28 5.70 -1.58
CA TRP A 185 -3.69 6.07 -1.61
C TRP A 185 -4.41 5.47 -2.82
N GLN A 186 -5.74 5.51 -2.79
CA GLN A 186 -6.58 5.02 -3.87
C GLN A 186 -7.93 5.76 -3.90
N THR A 187 -8.61 5.74 -5.05
CA THR A 187 -9.96 6.34 -5.19
C THR A 187 -11.04 5.49 -4.53
N ARG A 188 -10.83 4.17 -4.44
CA ARG A 188 -11.74 3.24 -3.77
C ARG A 188 -11.56 3.29 -2.25
N ALA A 189 -12.60 2.91 -1.52
CA ALA A 189 -12.55 2.87 -0.07
C ALA A 189 -11.45 1.91 0.41
N ALA A 190 -10.65 2.33 1.39
CA ALA A 190 -9.49 1.54 1.84
C ALA A 190 -9.90 0.19 2.44
N GLU A 191 -11.06 0.14 3.09
CA GLU A 191 -11.65 -1.08 3.64
C GLU A 191 -12.05 -2.11 2.59
N ASP A 192 -12.19 -1.73 1.31
CA ASP A 192 -12.50 -2.67 0.24
C ASP A 192 -11.29 -3.56 -0.12
N PHE A 193 -10.07 -3.18 0.30
CA PHE A 193 -8.83 -3.84 -0.09
C PHE A 193 -8.01 -4.35 1.11
N ASP A 194 -7.26 -5.41 0.89
CA ASP A 194 -6.08 -5.76 1.67
C ASP A 194 -4.85 -5.18 0.96
N THR A 195 -4.13 -4.27 1.64
CA THR A 195 -2.94 -3.60 1.09
C THR A 195 -1.68 -4.04 1.82
N THR A 196 -0.64 -4.38 1.06
CA THR A 196 0.69 -4.68 1.58
C THR A 196 1.76 -3.86 0.87
N VAL A 197 2.75 -3.37 1.61
CA VAL A 197 3.95 -2.73 1.06
C VAL A 197 5.17 -3.48 1.57
N ARG A 198 6.02 -3.96 0.66
CA ARG A 198 7.19 -4.78 1.01
C ARG A 198 8.34 -4.56 0.03
N GLU A 199 9.56 -4.67 0.50
CA GLU A 199 10.71 -4.81 -0.39
C GLU A 199 10.86 -6.27 -0.83
N GLU A 200 10.90 -6.51 -2.14
CA GLU A 200 11.05 -7.84 -2.72
C GLU A 200 11.83 -7.78 -4.03
N SER A 201 12.85 -8.64 -4.17
CA SER A 201 13.59 -8.84 -5.42
C SER A 201 14.15 -7.54 -6.06
N GLY A 202 14.56 -6.57 -5.23
CA GLY A 202 15.07 -5.27 -5.71
C GLY A 202 13.99 -4.22 -6.00
N PHE A 203 12.76 -4.43 -5.54
CA PHE A 203 11.64 -3.50 -5.70
C PHE A 203 10.96 -3.18 -4.38
N LEU A 204 10.49 -1.95 -4.19
CA LEU A 204 9.44 -1.62 -3.25
C LEU A 204 8.10 -1.92 -3.91
N VAL A 205 7.41 -2.95 -3.44
CA VAL A 205 6.19 -3.48 -4.02
C VAL A 205 4.98 -3.07 -3.20
N TYR A 206 4.08 -2.30 -3.80
CA TYR A 206 2.75 -2.03 -3.27
C TYR A 206 1.78 -3.01 -3.92
N ARG A 207 0.96 -3.66 -3.10
CA ARG A 207 -0.07 -4.58 -3.59
C ARG A 207 -1.39 -4.31 -2.93
N TRP A 208 -2.43 -4.08 -3.73
CA TRP A 208 -3.82 -3.98 -3.29
C TRP A 208 -4.59 -5.18 -3.82
N THR A 209 -5.25 -5.92 -2.92
CA THR A 209 -6.11 -7.06 -3.28
C THR A 209 -7.53 -6.76 -2.86
N LEU A 210 -8.47 -6.77 -3.79
CA LEU A 210 -9.89 -6.57 -3.50
C LEU A 210 -10.38 -7.68 -2.58
N ARG A 211 -11.00 -7.32 -1.45
CA ARG A 211 -11.53 -8.28 -0.49
C ARG A 211 -12.70 -9.07 -1.10
N PRO A 212 -12.90 -10.34 -0.70
CA PRO A 212 -14.08 -11.12 -1.11
C PRO A 212 -15.39 -10.38 -0.80
N GLY A 213 -16.32 -10.42 -1.77
CA GLY A 213 -17.63 -9.77 -1.65
C GLY A 213 -17.64 -8.25 -1.87
N ARG A 214 -16.48 -7.64 -2.12
CA ARG A 214 -16.37 -6.23 -2.56
C ARG A 214 -16.35 -6.15 -4.08
N THR A 215 -16.63 -4.95 -4.60
CA THR A 215 -16.68 -4.70 -6.03
C THR A 215 -16.01 -3.38 -6.41
N VAL A 216 -15.48 -3.33 -7.62
CA VAL A 216 -15.03 -2.10 -8.26
C VAL A 216 -16.04 -1.79 -9.38
N PRO A 217 -16.79 -0.67 -9.29
CA PRO A 217 -17.79 -0.35 -10.31
C PRO A 217 -17.14 0.04 -11.65
N PRO A 218 -17.89 0.00 -12.77
CA PRO A 218 -17.44 0.58 -14.03
C PRO A 218 -16.97 2.03 -13.85
N GLY A 219 -15.95 2.43 -14.61
CA GLY A 219 -15.39 3.78 -14.59
C GLY A 219 -13.88 3.80 -14.41
N GLU A 220 -13.38 4.95 -13.98
CA GLU A 220 -11.95 5.20 -13.74
C GLU A 220 -11.65 5.12 -12.24
N HIS A 221 -10.58 4.41 -11.90
CA HIS A 221 -10.08 4.23 -10.55
C HIS A 221 -8.58 4.47 -10.54
N MET A 222 -8.05 5.01 -9.45
CA MET A 222 -6.62 5.26 -9.33
C MET A 222 -6.08 4.67 -8.05
N PHE A 223 -4.84 4.18 -8.14
CA PHE A 223 -4.01 3.72 -7.05
C PHE A 223 -2.67 4.45 -7.12
N ALA A 224 -2.05 4.72 -5.99
CA ALA A 224 -0.75 5.37 -5.98
C ALA A 224 0.14 4.88 -4.84
N GLY A 225 1.42 4.67 -5.16
CA GLY A 225 2.49 4.44 -4.19
C GLY A 225 3.32 5.71 -4.02
N GLN A 226 3.63 6.08 -2.78
CA GLN A 226 4.38 7.29 -2.43
C GLN A 226 5.68 6.88 -1.75
N TYR A 227 6.82 7.40 -2.22
CA TYR A 227 8.12 7.00 -1.71
C TYR A 227 9.16 8.12 -1.76
N ASN A 228 10.10 8.09 -0.83
CA ASN A 228 11.30 8.92 -0.92
C ASN A 228 12.22 8.40 -2.02
N HIS A 229 13.15 9.21 -2.50
CA HIS A 229 14.26 8.76 -3.35
C HIS A 229 15.49 9.67 -3.15
N ALA A 230 16.65 9.24 -3.66
CA ALA A 230 17.86 10.06 -3.69
C ALA A 230 17.59 11.41 -4.40
N ALA A 231 18.33 12.43 -3.98
CA ALA A 231 18.16 13.79 -4.50
C ALA A 231 18.27 13.84 -6.04
N GLY A 232 17.27 14.45 -6.70
CA GLY A 232 17.22 14.61 -8.15
C GLY A 232 15.84 14.32 -8.73
N GLY A 233 15.77 14.10 -10.04
CA GLY A 233 14.56 13.59 -10.69
C GLY A 233 14.42 12.07 -10.50
N ARG A 234 13.18 11.59 -10.43
CA ARG A 234 12.89 10.16 -10.31
C ARG A 234 13.04 9.45 -11.66
N ASP A 235 14.00 8.53 -11.78
CA ASP A 235 14.16 7.65 -12.96
C ASP A 235 13.29 6.39 -12.87
N ALA A 236 12.04 6.46 -13.33
CA ALA A 236 11.07 5.38 -13.25
C ALA A 236 11.16 4.34 -14.39
N LYS A 237 12.23 4.31 -15.19
CA LYS A 237 12.34 3.41 -16.36
C LYS A 237 12.24 1.91 -16.03
N ASP A 238 12.64 1.55 -14.81
CA ASP A 238 12.63 0.17 -14.32
C ASP A 238 11.40 -0.13 -13.45
N ASP A 239 10.50 0.85 -13.28
CA ASP A 239 9.25 0.67 -12.56
C ASP A 239 8.22 0.01 -13.46
N THR A 240 7.40 -0.85 -12.87
CA THR A 240 6.37 -1.59 -13.59
C THR A 240 5.12 -1.74 -12.75
N TYR A 241 4.02 -2.03 -13.41
CA TYR A 241 2.79 -2.38 -12.72
C TYR A 241 2.04 -3.50 -13.44
N ARG A 242 1.18 -4.18 -12.70
CA ARG A 242 0.23 -5.17 -13.20
C ARG A 242 -1.11 -5.04 -12.47
N MET A 243 -2.20 -5.18 -13.21
CA MET A 243 -3.56 -5.28 -12.68
C MET A 243 -4.21 -6.53 -13.23
N ASP A 244 -4.75 -7.37 -12.37
CA ASP A 244 -5.27 -8.69 -12.71
C ASP A 244 -6.64 -8.91 -12.06
N THR A 245 -7.62 -9.34 -12.85
CA THR A 245 -8.98 -9.64 -12.39
C THR A 245 -9.28 -11.14 -12.33
N GLY A 246 -8.31 -11.98 -12.66
CA GLY A 246 -8.44 -13.43 -12.82
C GLY A 246 -8.95 -13.86 -14.20
N SER A 247 -9.68 -12.99 -14.91
CA SER A 247 -10.18 -13.24 -16.28
C SER A 247 -9.54 -12.35 -17.35
N ALA A 248 -9.01 -11.20 -16.96
CA ALA A 248 -8.27 -10.26 -17.82
C ALA A 248 -7.11 -9.65 -17.02
N ALA A 249 -6.07 -9.22 -17.72
CA ALA A 249 -4.95 -8.56 -17.07
C ALA A 249 -4.28 -7.51 -17.97
N VAL A 250 -3.94 -6.38 -17.34
CA VAL A 250 -3.22 -5.28 -17.97
C VAL A 250 -1.94 -5.00 -17.19
N TRP A 251 -0.90 -4.55 -17.88
CA TRP A 251 0.39 -4.23 -17.30
C TRP A 251 1.16 -3.25 -18.19
N GLY A 252 2.06 -2.51 -17.57
CA GLY A 252 2.91 -1.58 -18.28
C GLY A 252 4.06 -1.05 -17.44
N ASP A 253 4.77 -0.11 -18.04
CA ASP A 253 5.82 0.70 -17.46
C ASP A 253 5.29 2.09 -17.08
N PHE A 254 6.20 2.99 -16.72
CA PHE A 254 5.90 4.36 -16.34
C PHE A 254 6.36 5.33 -17.42
N ALA A 255 5.43 6.19 -17.87
CA ALA A 255 5.81 7.29 -18.74
C ALA A 255 6.79 8.23 -17.99
N PRO A 256 7.89 8.66 -18.63
CA PRO A 256 8.78 9.65 -18.03
C PRO A 256 8.03 10.97 -17.82
N THR A 257 8.28 11.63 -16.69
CA THR A 257 7.83 13.01 -16.47
C THR A 257 8.43 13.91 -17.54
N ARG A 258 7.58 14.61 -18.29
CA ARG A 258 8.00 15.65 -19.24
C ARG A 258 8.41 16.93 -18.53
#